data_AF-A0A7W1T595-F1
#
_entry.id   AF-A0A7W1T595-F1
#
_cell.length_a   1.000
_cell.length_b   1.000
_cell.length_c   1.000
_cell.angle_alpha   90.00
_cell.angle_beta   90.00
_cell.angle_gamma   90.00
#
_symmetry.space_group_name_H-M   'P 1'
#
loop_
_entity.id
_entity.type
_entity.pdbx_description
1 polymer ?
#
loop_
_entity_poly.entity_id
_entity_poly.type
_entity_poly.pdbx_seq_one_letter_code
_entity_poly.pdbx_strand_id
1 'polypeptide(L)'
;MTFFKKLFGGISNINAQKMYGTVDDWIHASPNEIKRYRENIMAGVQNKAVPPGMLGSFLMVLGEGEAGEKILSDAIADNLENADKDYSESLSYYYVHHENYNAALKQNKWFKKWIDSSEKCVQQGQKNAESRLADIYDTCYSIKDKEFENIVGRIIELYEVATAKHQSLAALNYGSFIKNELSSTDFKKRSPQNYRPLEDSEPYLIQAVQDEKGTDFEDSACNILISFYSELVSKNLFESLDEYFKGGELETLRNQSTQIYNKGTKHFRRKNPDALTDGFQESLDNYMAHLELVILADKLRENKDFKDIADNFVWQVSKKHFPNAVITIPKDECLNTMISYFTENKQALTKDGDFSQAFYDFVDRRLAKV
;
A
#
# COMPACT_ATOMS: atom_id res chain seq x y z
N MET A 1 10.55 -15.30 6.18
CA MET A 1 10.00 -16.19 7.24
C MET A 1 9.40 -15.31 8.31
N THR A 2 8.07 -15.34 8.45
CA THR A 2 7.28 -14.37 9.24
C THR A 2 7.56 -14.44 10.75
N PHE A 3 7.61 -13.25 11.35
CA PHE A 3 7.85 -12.94 12.77
C PHE A 3 7.06 -13.82 13.76
N PHE A 4 5.83 -14.23 13.40
CA PHE A 4 4.97 -15.11 14.18
C PHE A 4 5.52 -16.53 14.41
N LYS A 5 6.43 -17.02 13.54
CA LYS A 5 7.07 -18.34 13.73
C LYS A 5 7.99 -18.43 14.94
N LYS A 6 8.35 -17.30 15.57
CA LYS A 6 9.23 -17.24 16.75
C LYS A 6 8.52 -16.86 18.05
N LEU A 7 7.23 -16.52 18.02
CA LEU A 7 6.56 -15.94 19.19
C LEU A 7 6.23 -16.98 20.28
N PHE A 8 6.18 -18.26 19.94
CA PHE A 8 6.02 -19.33 20.92
C PHE A 8 7.35 -20.08 21.02
N GLY A 9 8.02 -19.94 22.16
CA GLY A 9 9.36 -20.46 22.43
C GLY A 9 9.61 -21.82 21.78
N GLY A 10 10.69 -21.90 21.01
CA GLY A 10 10.96 -22.99 20.09
C GLY A 10 10.80 -24.36 20.72
N ILE A 11 9.67 -25.01 20.43
CA ILE A 11 9.61 -26.46 20.51
C ILE A 11 10.07 -26.96 19.15
N SER A 12 11.39 -27.07 18.98
CA SER A 12 12.06 -27.59 17.77
C SER A 12 11.79 -29.07 17.51
N ASN A 13 10.75 -29.62 18.12
CA ASN A 13 10.40 -31.02 18.11
C ASN A 13 9.05 -31.16 17.41
N ILE A 14 9.04 -31.82 16.24
CA ILE A 14 7.86 -32.09 15.40
C ILE A 14 6.69 -32.66 16.23
N ASN A 15 6.99 -33.38 17.31
CA ASN A 15 6.00 -33.95 18.22
C ASN A 15 5.23 -32.91 19.04
N ALA A 16 5.87 -31.81 19.43
CA ALA A 16 5.21 -30.77 20.22
C ALA A 16 4.37 -29.83 19.36
N GLN A 17 4.81 -29.52 18.13
CA GLN A 17 3.98 -28.79 17.17
C GLN A 17 2.71 -29.58 16.84
N LYS A 18 2.81 -30.92 16.69
CA LYS A 18 1.63 -31.79 16.51
C LYS A 18 0.70 -31.85 17.72
N MET A 19 1.20 -31.65 18.93
CA MET A 19 0.40 -31.69 20.16
C MET A 19 -0.29 -30.35 20.47
N TYR A 20 0.43 -29.24 20.34
CA TYR A 20 -0.06 -27.94 20.80
C TYR A 20 -0.44 -26.99 19.66
N GLY A 21 0.00 -27.24 18.43
CA GLY A 21 -0.26 -26.40 17.28
C GLY A 21 0.47 -25.05 17.33
N THR A 22 0.38 -24.32 16.22
CA THR A 22 0.76 -22.91 16.08
C THR A 22 -0.49 -22.04 15.90
N VAL A 23 -0.32 -20.71 15.94
CA VAL A 23 -1.43 -19.77 15.66
C VAL A 23 -2.09 -20.07 14.31
N ASP A 24 -1.31 -20.30 13.26
CA ASP A 24 -1.84 -20.66 11.94
C ASP A 24 -2.60 -22.00 11.98
N ASP A 25 -2.12 -22.98 12.75
CA ASP A 25 -2.82 -24.26 12.93
C ASP A 25 -4.15 -24.06 13.65
N TRP A 26 -4.23 -23.15 14.61
CA TRP A 26 -5.46 -22.88 15.38
C TRP A 26 -6.51 -22.13 14.56
N ILE A 27 -6.08 -21.16 13.74
CA ILE A 27 -6.98 -20.39 12.85
C ILE A 27 -7.68 -21.31 11.85
N HIS A 28 -6.96 -22.31 11.33
CA HIS A 28 -7.47 -23.20 10.28
C HIS A 28 -7.94 -24.57 10.81
N ALA A 29 -7.93 -24.77 12.14
CA ALA A 29 -8.31 -26.03 12.76
C ALA A 29 -9.82 -26.30 12.63
N SER A 30 -10.18 -27.54 12.35
CA SER A 30 -11.56 -27.99 12.50
C SER A 30 -12.00 -27.96 13.98
N PRO A 31 -13.31 -27.93 14.30
CA PRO A 31 -13.79 -27.91 15.69
C PRO A 31 -13.24 -29.05 16.56
N ASN A 32 -13.03 -30.23 15.98
CA ASN A 32 -12.44 -31.38 16.67
C ASN A 32 -10.94 -31.17 16.96
N GLU A 33 -10.22 -30.50 16.07
CA GLU A 33 -8.81 -30.16 16.26
C GLU A 33 -8.64 -29.05 17.29
N ILE A 34 -9.49 -28.03 17.27
CA ILE A 34 -9.54 -26.97 18.30
C ILE A 34 -9.74 -27.59 19.69
N LYS A 35 -10.69 -28.52 19.82
CA LYS A 35 -10.93 -29.23 21.07
C LYS A 35 -9.67 -30.00 21.54
N ARG A 36 -9.02 -30.72 20.62
CA ARG A 36 -7.78 -31.46 20.90
C ARG A 36 -6.64 -30.53 21.33
N TYR A 37 -6.44 -29.40 20.65
CA TYR A 37 -5.43 -28.41 21.03
C TYR A 37 -5.73 -27.82 22.41
N ARG A 38 -6.99 -27.47 22.70
CA ARG A 38 -7.39 -26.97 24.03
C ARG A 38 -7.04 -27.96 25.13
N GLU A 39 -7.44 -29.22 24.96
CA GLU A 39 -7.18 -30.29 25.94
C GLU A 39 -5.68 -30.51 26.15
N ASN A 40 -4.90 -30.56 25.07
CA ASN A 40 -3.45 -30.74 25.13
C ASN A 40 -2.74 -29.56 25.80
N ILE A 41 -3.08 -28.32 25.43
CA ILE A 41 -2.49 -27.12 26.01
C ILE A 41 -2.83 -27.02 27.50
N MET A 42 -4.09 -27.28 27.90
CA MET A 42 -4.48 -27.30 29.31
C MET A 42 -3.70 -28.35 30.12
N ALA A 43 -3.58 -29.58 29.61
CA ALA A 43 -2.80 -30.63 30.24
C ALA A 43 -1.31 -30.28 30.30
N GLY A 44 -0.78 -29.64 29.26
CA GLY A 44 0.59 -29.16 29.20
C GLY A 44 0.87 -28.08 30.25
N VAL A 45 -0.04 -27.12 30.44
CA VAL A 45 0.08 -26.08 31.48
C VAL A 45 0.05 -26.71 32.87
N GLN A 46 -0.89 -27.63 33.14
CA GLN A 46 -0.98 -28.32 34.43
C GLN A 46 0.30 -29.10 34.78
N ASN A 47 0.91 -29.73 33.79
CA ASN A 47 2.16 -30.48 33.93
C ASN A 47 3.43 -29.62 33.81
N LYS A 48 3.29 -28.29 33.70
CA LYS A 48 4.40 -27.32 33.49
C LYS A 48 5.24 -27.62 32.25
N ALA A 49 4.67 -28.31 31.26
CA ALA A 49 5.32 -28.62 29.99
C ALA A 49 5.24 -27.44 28.99
N VAL A 50 4.25 -26.56 29.15
CA VAL A 50 4.11 -25.30 28.39
C VAL A 50 3.71 -24.15 29.35
N PRO A 51 4.06 -22.90 29.03
CA PRO A 51 3.71 -21.75 29.87
C PRO A 51 2.19 -21.47 29.85
N PRO A 52 1.61 -20.96 30.95
CA PRO A 52 0.21 -20.52 30.98
C PRO A 52 -0.13 -19.50 29.89
N GLY A 53 0.86 -18.69 29.47
CA GLY A 53 0.71 -17.74 28.37
C GLY A 53 0.22 -18.37 27.07
N MET A 54 0.64 -19.60 26.77
CA MET A 54 0.21 -20.32 25.56
C MET A 54 -1.31 -20.60 25.54
N LEU A 55 -1.90 -20.92 26.70
CA LEU A 55 -3.34 -21.12 26.83
C LEU A 55 -4.09 -19.80 26.65
N GLY A 56 -3.56 -18.72 27.24
CA GLY A 56 -4.11 -17.39 27.06
C GLY A 56 -4.10 -16.92 25.60
N SER A 57 -3.00 -17.13 24.88
CA SER A 57 -2.87 -16.85 23.45
C SER A 57 -3.84 -17.68 22.60
N PHE A 58 -3.99 -18.96 22.92
CA PHE A 58 -4.91 -19.85 22.21
C PHE A 58 -6.37 -19.38 22.34
N LEU A 59 -6.81 -18.98 23.55
CA LEU A 59 -8.16 -18.48 23.77
C LEU A 59 -8.40 -17.14 23.05
N MET A 60 -7.39 -16.27 23.01
CA MET A 60 -7.42 -15.04 22.22
C MET A 60 -7.63 -15.32 20.73
N VAL A 61 -6.93 -16.31 20.16
CA VAL A 61 -7.10 -16.66 18.74
C VAL A 61 -8.51 -17.17 18.43
N LEU A 62 -9.16 -17.84 19.39
CA LEU A 62 -10.51 -18.40 19.22
C LEU A 62 -11.66 -17.41 19.46
N GLY A 63 -11.37 -16.15 19.76
CA GLY A 63 -12.40 -15.16 20.04
C GLY A 63 -12.84 -15.11 21.52
N GLU A 64 -12.18 -15.85 22.42
CA GLU A 64 -12.49 -15.89 23.86
C GLU A 64 -11.63 -14.90 24.66
N GLY A 65 -11.69 -13.62 24.27
CA GLY A 65 -10.77 -12.57 24.75
C GLY A 65 -10.73 -12.39 26.27
N GLU A 66 -11.87 -12.41 26.96
CA GLU A 66 -11.90 -12.20 28.43
C GLU A 66 -11.20 -13.33 29.20
N ALA A 67 -11.40 -14.58 28.78
CA ALA A 67 -10.77 -15.74 29.40
C ALA A 67 -9.27 -15.82 29.08
N GLY A 68 -8.91 -15.50 27.82
CA GLY A 68 -7.52 -15.41 27.41
C GLY A 68 -6.75 -14.32 28.16
N GLU A 69 -7.34 -13.15 28.34
CA GLU A 69 -6.68 -11.98 28.95
C GLU A 69 -6.40 -12.26 30.42
N LYS A 70 -7.37 -12.84 31.12
CA LYS A 70 -7.22 -13.20 32.53
C LYS A 70 -6.00 -14.09 32.76
N ILE A 71 -5.86 -15.15 31.96
CA ILE A 71 -4.75 -16.10 32.08
C ILE A 71 -3.41 -15.42 31.76
N LEU A 72 -3.35 -14.57 30.73
CA LEU A 72 -2.14 -13.82 30.39
C LEU A 72 -1.78 -12.81 31.50
N SER A 73 -2.78 -12.16 32.09
CA SER A 73 -2.58 -11.16 33.15
C SER A 73 -2.11 -11.79 34.45
N ASP A 74 -2.65 -12.96 34.81
CA ASP A 74 -2.21 -13.74 35.96
C ASP A 74 -0.74 -14.19 35.76
N ALA A 75 -0.36 -14.58 34.53
CA ALA A 75 1.02 -14.94 34.19
C ALA A 75 2.02 -13.77 34.37
N ILE A 76 1.60 -12.52 34.10
CA ILE A 76 2.42 -11.33 34.39
C ILE A 76 2.54 -11.11 35.89
N ALA A 77 1.43 -11.22 36.63
CA ALA A 77 1.41 -11.01 38.07
C ALA A 77 2.33 -12.02 38.79
N ASP A 78 2.43 -13.23 38.26
CA ASP A 78 3.31 -14.29 38.74
C ASP A 78 4.76 -14.16 38.24
N ASN A 79 5.09 -13.09 37.52
CA ASN A 79 6.42 -12.75 36.99
C ASN A 79 7.04 -13.90 36.16
N LEU A 80 6.21 -14.56 35.34
CA LEU A 80 6.66 -15.64 34.48
C LEU A 80 7.48 -15.11 33.31
N GLU A 81 8.50 -15.88 32.91
CA GLU A 81 9.38 -15.51 31.80
C GLU A 81 8.58 -15.30 30.51
N ASN A 82 8.83 -14.18 29.82
CA ASN A 82 8.12 -13.74 28.61
C ASN A 82 6.62 -13.41 28.75
N ALA A 83 6.03 -13.42 29.97
CA ALA A 83 4.61 -13.17 30.15
C ALA A 83 4.16 -11.79 29.66
N ASP A 84 4.95 -10.73 29.88
CA ASP A 84 4.66 -9.38 29.37
C ASP A 84 4.60 -9.34 27.83
N LYS A 85 5.47 -10.13 27.18
CA LYS A 85 5.54 -10.23 25.73
C LYS A 85 4.35 -11.01 25.19
N ASP A 86 4.08 -12.20 25.74
CA ASP A 86 2.96 -13.06 25.34
C ASP A 86 1.62 -12.34 25.53
N TYR A 87 1.46 -11.60 26.63
CA TYR A 87 0.31 -10.75 26.89
C TYR A 87 0.16 -9.68 25.82
N SER A 88 1.22 -8.90 25.57
CA SER A 88 1.19 -7.81 24.60
C SER A 88 0.83 -8.31 23.20
N GLU A 89 1.40 -9.42 22.75
CA GLU A 89 1.25 -9.90 21.37
C GLU A 89 -0.09 -10.61 21.14
N SER A 90 -0.57 -11.38 22.13
CA SER A 90 -1.84 -12.10 22.04
C SER A 90 -3.04 -11.17 22.05
N LEU A 91 -2.99 -10.12 22.87
CA LEU A 91 -4.04 -9.11 22.87
C LEU A 91 -4.04 -8.38 21.52
N SER A 92 -2.90 -7.90 21.02
CA SER A 92 -2.83 -7.22 19.71
C SER A 92 -3.46 -8.06 18.59
N TYR A 93 -3.15 -9.35 18.53
CA TYR A 93 -3.76 -10.28 17.57
C TYR A 93 -5.30 -10.32 17.68
N TYR A 94 -5.83 -10.52 18.90
CA TYR A 94 -7.28 -10.66 19.10
C TYR A 94 -8.07 -9.46 18.59
N TYR A 95 -7.63 -8.23 18.87
CA TYR A 95 -8.38 -7.03 18.52
C TYR A 95 -8.29 -6.65 17.04
N VAL A 96 -7.18 -6.96 16.35
CA VAL A 96 -7.07 -6.77 14.89
C VAL A 96 -8.03 -7.69 14.14
N HIS A 97 -8.26 -8.90 14.64
CA HIS A 97 -9.01 -9.93 13.93
C HIS A 97 -10.51 -10.01 14.25
N HIS A 98 -11.03 -9.22 15.21
CA HIS A 98 -12.42 -9.29 15.65
C HIS A 98 -13.11 -7.92 15.51
N GLU A 99 -13.70 -7.67 14.34
CA GLU A 99 -14.29 -6.41 13.79
C GLU A 99 -15.46 -5.74 14.58
N ASN A 100 -15.67 -6.02 15.87
CA ASN A 100 -16.84 -5.53 16.63
C ASN A 100 -16.52 -4.60 17.83
N TYR A 101 -15.31 -4.04 17.90
CA TYR A 101 -14.77 -3.47 19.16
C TYR A 101 -14.72 -1.92 19.26
N ASN A 102 -15.31 -1.17 18.34
CA ASN A 102 -15.17 0.30 18.29
C ASN A 102 -15.67 1.06 19.54
N ALA A 103 -16.63 0.49 20.29
CA ALA A 103 -17.14 1.08 21.53
C ALA A 103 -16.34 0.67 22.79
N ALA A 104 -15.77 -0.54 22.79
CA ALA A 104 -15.03 -1.08 23.93
C ALA A 104 -13.57 -0.60 23.97
N LEU A 105 -13.02 -0.16 22.83
CA LEU A 105 -11.65 0.34 22.73
C LEU A 105 -11.42 1.65 23.52
N LYS A 106 -12.43 2.53 23.58
CA LYS A 106 -12.41 3.75 24.43
C LYS A 106 -12.27 3.45 25.92
N GLN A 107 -12.77 2.30 26.36
CA GLN A 107 -12.72 1.90 27.78
C GLN A 107 -11.55 0.97 28.06
N ASN A 108 -10.76 0.61 27.04
CA ASN A 108 -9.67 -0.34 27.18
C ASN A 108 -8.40 0.36 27.70
N LYS A 109 -8.16 0.23 29.00
CA LYS A 109 -6.93 0.70 29.69
C LYS A 109 -5.62 0.21 29.04
N TRP A 110 -5.66 -0.87 28.27
CA TRP A 110 -4.50 -1.45 27.60
C TRP A 110 -4.21 -0.85 26.24
N PHE A 111 -5.23 -0.34 25.56
CA PHE A 111 -5.05 0.35 24.29
C PHE A 111 -4.12 1.56 24.47
N LYS A 112 -4.31 2.33 25.55
CA LYS A 112 -3.40 3.42 25.91
C LYS A 112 -1.97 2.93 26.18
N LYS A 113 -1.82 1.81 26.88
CA LYS A 113 -0.49 1.21 27.16
C LYS A 113 0.21 0.74 25.89
N TRP A 114 -0.50 0.33 24.85
CA TRP A 114 0.14 -0.06 23.59
C TRP A 114 0.66 1.11 22.80
N ILE A 115 -0.08 2.22 22.79
CA ILE A 115 0.41 3.48 22.21
C ILE A 115 1.69 3.86 22.95
N ASP A 116 1.68 3.86 24.28
CA ASP A 116 2.83 4.26 25.10
C ASP A 116 4.04 3.32 24.90
N SER A 117 3.81 2.02 24.74
CA SER A 117 4.86 1.03 24.45
C SER A 117 5.42 1.17 23.03
N SER A 118 4.55 1.36 22.03
CA SER A 118 4.95 1.55 20.64
C SER A 118 5.77 2.84 20.49
N GLU A 119 5.35 3.91 21.17
CA GLU A 119 6.10 5.16 21.27
C GLU A 119 7.52 4.95 21.81
N LYS A 120 7.68 4.22 22.92
CA LYS A 120 9.01 3.89 23.46
C LYS A 120 9.86 3.08 22.48
N CYS A 121 9.27 2.09 21.82
CA CYS A 121 9.96 1.27 20.83
C CYS A 121 10.45 2.11 19.63
N VAL A 122 9.63 3.04 19.13
CA VAL A 122 10.01 4.02 18.09
C VAL A 122 11.14 4.92 18.56
N GLN A 123 11.01 5.50 19.76
CA GLN A 123 12.05 6.37 20.34
C GLN A 123 13.38 5.63 20.51
N GLN A 124 13.35 4.32 20.75
CA GLN A 124 14.53 3.48 20.87
C GLN A 124 15.04 2.89 19.54
N GLY A 125 14.33 3.10 18.42
CA GLY A 125 14.72 2.58 17.11
C GLY A 125 14.56 1.06 16.98
N GLN A 126 13.56 0.48 17.63
CA GLN A 126 13.31 -0.97 17.58
C GLN A 126 12.54 -1.36 16.31
N LYS A 127 13.06 -2.34 15.56
CA LYS A 127 12.52 -2.77 14.25
C LYS A 127 11.06 -3.24 14.24
N ASN A 128 10.51 -3.69 15.37
CA ASN A 128 9.13 -4.22 15.42
C ASN A 128 8.09 -3.17 15.83
N ALA A 129 8.51 -1.92 16.10
CA ALA A 129 7.58 -0.85 16.43
C ALA A 129 6.66 -0.51 15.24
N GLU A 130 7.15 -0.76 14.02
CA GLU A 130 6.58 -0.30 12.76
C GLU A 130 5.31 -1.07 12.35
N SER A 131 5.30 -2.40 12.50
CA SER A 131 4.09 -3.21 12.28
C SER A 131 2.99 -2.86 13.30
N ARG A 132 3.37 -2.59 14.55
CA ARG A 132 2.42 -2.24 15.60
C ARG A 132 1.76 -0.88 15.36
N LEU A 133 2.49 0.10 14.81
CA LEU A 133 1.90 1.39 14.44
C LEU A 133 0.85 1.24 13.33
N ALA A 134 1.08 0.35 12.36
CA ALA A 134 0.10 0.06 11.30
C ALA A 134 -1.17 -0.57 11.87
N ASP A 135 -1.02 -1.59 12.71
CA ASP A 135 -2.17 -2.29 13.33
C ASP A 135 -3.02 -1.36 14.21
N ILE A 136 -2.38 -0.51 15.02
CA ILE A 136 -3.07 0.47 15.87
C ILE A 136 -3.83 1.47 14.98
N TYR A 137 -3.23 1.91 13.88
CA TYR A 137 -3.86 2.83 12.95
C TYR A 137 -5.10 2.21 12.29
N ASP A 138 -4.98 1.01 11.70
CA ASP A 138 -6.10 0.31 11.04
C ASP A 138 -7.28 0.13 12.00
N THR A 139 -6.98 -0.16 13.26
CA THR A 139 -7.97 -0.28 14.34
C THR A 139 -8.68 1.04 14.65
N CYS A 140 -7.98 2.18 14.56
CA CYS A 140 -8.52 3.49 14.96
C CYS A 140 -9.17 4.27 13.83
N TYR A 141 -8.73 4.04 12.59
CA TYR A 141 -8.98 4.96 11.49
C TYR A 141 -10.45 5.11 11.10
N SER A 142 -11.24 4.04 11.22
CA SER A 142 -12.67 4.06 10.90
C SER A 142 -13.53 4.68 12.02
N ILE A 143 -12.95 4.92 13.20
CA ILE A 143 -13.66 5.41 14.38
C ILE A 143 -13.79 6.93 14.32
N LYS A 144 -15.01 7.41 14.12
CA LYS A 144 -15.34 8.84 14.04
C LYS A 144 -15.50 9.45 15.44
N ASP A 145 -14.38 9.65 16.14
CA ASP A 145 -14.32 10.26 17.47
C ASP A 145 -13.01 11.04 17.69
N LYS A 146 -13.10 12.18 18.39
CA LYS A 146 -11.98 13.12 18.60
C LYS A 146 -10.79 12.51 19.34
N GLU A 147 -11.02 11.56 20.25
CA GLU A 147 -9.93 10.89 20.97
C GLU A 147 -9.08 10.07 19.99
N PHE A 148 -9.73 9.34 19.08
CA PHE A 148 -9.07 8.54 18.06
C PHE A 148 -8.41 9.36 16.97
N GLU A 149 -8.98 10.51 16.60
CA GLU A 149 -8.32 11.46 15.69
C GLU A 149 -6.98 11.97 16.27
N ASN A 150 -6.92 12.22 17.58
CA ASN A 150 -5.66 12.60 18.25
C ASN A 150 -4.65 11.46 18.27
N ILE A 151 -5.11 10.22 18.47
CA ILE A 151 -4.26 9.02 18.43
C ILE A 151 -3.69 8.80 17.04
N VAL A 152 -4.51 8.92 15.99
CA VAL A 152 -4.05 8.86 14.59
C VAL A 152 -3.01 9.93 14.32
N GLY A 153 -3.23 11.17 14.78
CA GLY A 153 -2.23 12.24 14.71
C GLY A 153 -0.90 11.86 15.38
N ARG A 154 -0.95 11.25 16.57
CA ARG A 154 0.26 10.78 17.26
C ARG A 154 0.97 9.64 16.52
N ILE A 155 0.23 8.72 15.90
CA ILE A 155 0.82 7.63 15.12
C ILE A 155 1.57 8.17 13.89
N ILE A 156 1.01 9.18 13.22
CA ILE A 156 1.66 9.87 12.10
C ILE A 156 3.00 10.47 12.55
N GLU A 157 3.02 11.20 13.68
CA GLU A 157 4.27 11.73 14.24
C GLU A 157 5.29 10.62 14.57
N LEU A 158 4.85 9.48 15.06
CA LEU A 158 5.72 8.35 15.38
C LEU A 158 6.32 7.70 14.14
N TYR A 159 5.58 7.62 13.03
CA TYR A 159 6.13 7.19 11.74
C TYR A 159 7.22 8.13 11.21
N GLU A 160 7.02 9.45 11.36
CA GLU A 160 8.02 10.45 11.00
C GLU A 160 9.31 10.26 11.82
N VAL A 161 9.19 10.03 13.13
CA VAL A 161 10.33 9.76 14.02
C VAL A 161 11.04 8.44 13.67
N ALA A 162 10.29 7.37 13.40
CA ALA A 162 10.84 6.07 13.03
C ALA A 162 11.62 6.17 11.69
N THR A 163 11.04 6.87 10.71
CA THR A 163 11.69 7.14 9.42
C THR A 163 13.00 7.91 9.61
N ALA A 164 13.00 8.97 10.42
CA ALA A 164 14.20 9.78 10.69
C ALA A 164 15.34 8.96 11.34
N LYS A 165 15.05 7.78 11.89
CA LYS A 165 16.02 6.83 12.44
C LYS A 165 16.50 5.78 11.43
N HIS A 166 16.17 5.91 10.15
CA HIS A 166 16.51 4.96 9.07
C HIS A 166 15.99 3.55 9.33
N GLN A 167 14.79 3.47 9.89
CA GLN A 167 14.07 2.22 9.97
C GLN A 167 13.37 1.99 8.62
N SER A 168 13.97 1.16 7.78
CA SER A 168 13.65 1.00 6.35
C SER A 168 12.18 0.63 6.08
N LEU A 169 11.63 -0.29 6.86
CA LEU A 169 10.22 -0.69 6.80
C LEU A 169 9.28 0.44 7.26
N ALA A 170 9.72 1.33 8.17
CA ALA A 170 8.96 2.50 8.60
C ALA A 170 8.76 3.49 7.46
N ALA A 171 9.81 3.75 6.68
CA ALA A 171 9.74 4.64 5.52
C ALA A 171 8.78 4.07 4.46
N LEU A 172 8.87 2.77 4.18
CA LEU A 172 8.00 2.12 3.21
C LEU A 172 6.53 2.11 3.67
N ASN A 173 6.28 1.77 4.93
CA ASN A 173 4.93 1.72 5.52
C ASN A 173 4.33 3.12 5.59
N TYR A 174 5.11 4.12 5.99
CA TYR A 174 4.62 5.49 6.09
C TYR A 174 4.36 6.12 4.71
N GLY A 175 5.26 5.90 3.74
CA GLY A 175 5.02 6.32 2.35
C GLY A 175 3.74 5.68 1.79
N SER A 176 3.56 4.39 1.99
CA SER A 176 2.33 3.68 1.58
C SER A 176 1.09 4.19 2.31
N PHE A 177 1.21 4.53 3.59
CA PHE A 177 0.13 5.07 4.40
C PHE A 177 -0.30 6.47 3.92
N ILE A 178 0.64 7.36 3.61
CA ILE A 178 0.33 8.65 2.99
C ILE A 178 -0.43 8.42 1.68
N LYS A 179 0.09 7.51 0.84
CA LYS A 179 -0.47 7.19 -0.47
C LYS A 179 -1.91 6.70 -0.39
N ASN A 180 -2.16 5.66 0.42
CA ASN A 180 -3.43 4.95 0.41
C ASN A 180 -4.50 5.66 1.24
N GLU A 181 -4.11 6.38 2.29
CA GLU A 181 -5.07 6.87 3.29
C GLU A 181 -5.01 8.39 3.50
N LEU A 182 -3.86 8.94 3.87
CA LEU A 182 -3.76 10.35 4.28
C LEU A 182 -3.99 11.34 3.13
N SER A 183 -3.77 10.90 1.89
CA SER A 183 -4.00 11.69 0.68
C SER A 183 -5.43 11.58 0.12
N SER A 184 -6.28 10.74 0.73
CA SER A 184 -7.65 10.56 0.24
C SER A 184 -8.52 11.80 0.48
N THR A 185 -9.45 12.05 -0.45
CA THR A 185 -10.44 13.14 -0.31
C THR A 185 -11.32 12.93 0.93
N ASP A 186 -11.59 11.68 1.26
CA ASP A 186 -12.37 11.29 2.41
C ASP A 186 -11.65 11.61 3.72
N PHE A 187 -10.35 11.30 3.81
CA PHE A 187 -9.55 11.66 4.97
C PHE A 187 -9.43 13.17 5.12
N LYS A 188 -9.18 13.89 4.02
CA LYS A 188 -9.13 15.36 4.00
C LYS A 188 -10.38 16.00 4.63
N LYS A 189 -11.57 15.43 4.38
CA LYS A 189 -12.83 15.92 4.95
C LYS A 189 -12.96 15.62 6.44
N ARG A 190 -12.43 14.49 6.90
CA ARG A 190 -12.56 14.02 8.29
C ARG A 190 -11.50 14.63 9.21
N SER A 191 -10.25 14.71 8.75
CA SER A 191 -9.09 15.19 9.52
C SER A 191 -8.22 16.11 8.66
N PRO A 192 -8.68 17.33 8.34
CA PRO A 192 -7.93 18.27 7.49
C PRO A 192 -6.56 18.65 8.08
N GLN A 193 -6.41 18.61 9.40
CA GLN A 193 -5.16 18.91 10.10
C GLN A 193 -4.07 17.84 9.92
N ASN A 194 -4.47 16.59 9.68
CA ASN A 194 -3.55 15.46 9.50
C ASN A 194 -3.43 15.01 8.04
N TYR A 195 -4.18 15.64 7.14
CA TYR A 195 -4.09 15.40 5.70
C TYR A 195 -2.67 15.62 5.20
N ARG A 196 -2.23 14.72 4.31
CA ARG A 196 -0.94 14.82 3.62
C ARG A 196 -1.19 14.76 2.12
N PRO A 197 -0.68 15.71 1.31
CA PRO A 197 -0.64 15.56 -0.14
C PRO A 197 0.01 14.22 -0.53
N LEU A 198 -0.43 13.65 -1.66
CA LEU A 198 0.12 12.39 -2.18
C LEU A 198 1.64 12.49 -2.39
N GLU A 199 2.09 13.66 -2.81
CA GLU A 199 3.48 14.00 -3.08
C GLU A 199 4.37 13.87 -1.83
N ASP A 200 3.81 14.01 -0.61
CA ASP A 200 4.56 13.81 0.64
C ASP A 200 4.99 12.35 0.84
N SER A 201 4.42 11.39 0.09
CA SER A 201 4.85 9.99 0.10
C SER A 201 6.23 9.78 -0.54
N GLU A 202 6.58 10.58 -1.56
CA GLU A 202 7.76 10.37 -2.42
C GLU A 202 9.07 10.25 -1.61
N PRO A 203 9.40 11.16 -0.67
CA PRO A 203 10.66 11.10 0.07
C PRO A 203 10.82 9.80 0.88
N TYR A 204 9.73 9.30 1.46
CA TYR A 204 9.73 8.09 2.28
C TYR A 204 9.91 6.83 1.43
N LEU A 205 9.27 6.77 0.27
CA LEU A 205 9.45 5.66 -0.67
C LEU A 205 10.86 5.64 -1.26
N ILE A 206 11.44 6.81 -1.58
CA ILE A 206 12.84 6.91 -2.01
C ILE A 206 13.78 6.44 -0.90
N GLN A 207 13.55 6.86 0.35
CA GLN A 207 14.34 6.43 1.49
C GLN A 207 14.25 4.91 1.68
N ALA A 208 13.06 4.33 1.59
CA ALA A 208 12.88 2.87 1.69
C ALA A 208 13.73 2.12 0.64
N VAL A 209 13.77 2.59 -0.60
CA VAL A 209 14.63 2.01 -1.66
C VAL A 209 16.12 2.16 -1.33
N GLN A 210 16.52 3.25 -0.70
CA GLN A 210 17.91 3.47 -0.28
C GLN A 210 18.30 2.54 0.87
N ASP A 211 17.44 2.44 1.89
CA ASP A 211 17.69 1.66 3.09
C ASP A 211 17.63 0.14 2.82
N GLU A 212 16.77 -0.32 1.90
CA GLU A 212 16.66 -1.72 1.48
C GLU A 212 17.67 -2.13 0.39
N LYS A 213 18.63 -1.27 0.04
CA LYS A 213 19.58 -1.56 -1.03
C LYS A 213 20.42 -2.80 -0.72
N GLY A 214 20.36 -3.81 -1.60
CA GLY A 214 21.08 -5.08 -1.44
C GLY A 214 20.45 -6.05 -0.45
N THR A 215 19.26 -5.77 0.07
CA THR A 215 18.45 -6.73 0.86
C THR A 215 17.51 -7.50 -0.06
N ASP A 216 16.88 -8.53 0.50
CA ASP A 216 15.80 -9.32 -0.09
C ASP A 216 14.48 -8.53 -0.27
N PHE A 217 14.38 -7.31 0.26
CA PHE A 217 13.21 -6.42 0.09
C PHE A 217 13.42 -5.29 -0.92
N GLU A 218 14.61 -5.15 -1.50
CA GLU A 218 14.94 -4.08 -2.44
C GLU A 218 13.95 -3.98 -3.61
N ASP A 219 13.61 -5.11 -4.23
CA ASP A 219 12.72 -5.17 -5.39
C ASP A 219 11.29 -4.75 -5.02
N SER A 220 10.81 -5.15 -3.84
CA SER A 220 9.49 -4.73 -3.34
C SER A 220 9.44 -3.22 -3.13
N ALA A 221 10.49 -2.62 -2.56
CA ALA A 221 10.57 -1.18 -2.37
C ALA A 221 10.60 -0.43 -3.71
N CYS A 222 11.36 -0.94 -4.70
CA CYS A 222 11.40 -0.35 -6.04
C CYS A 222 10.04 -0.44 -6.75
N ASN A 223 9.36 -1.58 -6.67
CA ASN A 223 8.04 -1.77 -7.28
C ASN A 223 6.97 -0.84 -6.69
N ILE A 224 6.98 -0.63 -5.37
CA ILE A 224 6.07 0.32 -4.71
C ILE A 224 6.34 1.75 -5.19
N LEU A 225 7.61 2.14 -5.32
CA LEU A 225 7.99 3.46 -5.83
C LEU A 225 7.58 3.66 -7.30
N ILE A 226 7.74 2.64 -8.16
CA ILE A 226 7.29 2.70 -9.57
C ILE A 226 5.76 2.78 -9.65
N SER A 227 5.04 2.02 -8.82
CA SER A 227 3.59 2.10 -8.71
C SER A 227 3.14 3.50 -8.30
N PHE A 228 3.83 4.13 -7.35
CA PHE A 228 3.56 5.50 -6.93
C PHE A 228 3.72 6.49 -8.10
N TYR A 229 4.81 6.40 -8.87
CA TYR A 229 4.97 7.24 -10.06
C TYR A 229 3.93 6.95 -11.14
N SER A 230 3.50 5.70 -11.30
CA SER A 230 2.43 5.32 -12.22
C SER A 230 1.10 5.99 -11.86
N GLU A 231 0.76 6.05 -10.58
CA GLU A 231 -0.43 6.75 -10.07
C GLU A 231 -0.37 8.25 -10.32
N LEU A 232 0.81 8.88 -10.16
CA LEU A 232 1.01 10.29 -10.47
C LEU A 232 0.85 10.59 -11.97
N VAL A 233 1.43 9.78 -12.87
CA VAL A 233 1.23 9.93 -14.32
C VAL A 233 -0.24 9.68 -14.69
N SER A 234 -0.89 8.68 -14.09
CA SER A 234 -2.31 8.43 -14.30
C SER A 234 -3.19 9.61 -13.87
N LYS A 235 -2.85 10.28 -12.75
CA LYS A 235 -3.55 11.49 -12.32
C LYS A 235 -3.41 12.60 -13.35
N ASN A 236 -2.18 12.85 -13.82
CA ASN A 236 -1.94 13.86 -14.86
C ASN A 236 -2.61 13.52 -16.20
N LEU A 237 -2.77 12.23 -16.52
CA LEU A 237 -3.55 11.79 -17.69
C LEU A 237 -5.02 12.21 -17.54
N PHE A 238 -5.63 12.01 -16.36
CA PHE A 238 -7.00 12.46 -16.11
C PHE A 238 -7.12 13.99 -16.16
N GLU A 239 -6.17 14.73 -15.58
CA GLU A 239 -6.14 16.18 -15.68
C GLU A 239 -5.98 16.66 -17.14
N SER A 240 -5.15 15.96 -17.93
CA SER A 240 -4.98 16.27 -19.36
C SER A 240 -6.26 16.03 -20.16
N LEU A 241 -7.03 15.00 -19.81
CA LEU A 241 -8.34 14.77 -20.41
C LEU A 241 -9.32 15.91 -20.08
N ASP A 242 -9.31 16.44 -18.85
CA ASP A 242 -10.15 17.57 -18.47
C ASP A 242 -9.74 18.87 -19.20
N GLU A 243 -8.44 19.16 -19.26
CA GLU A 243 -7.92 20.37 -19.92
C GLU A 243 -8.09 20.35 -21.44
N TYR A 244 -8.01 19.17 -22.08
CA TYR A 244 -8.29 19.00 -23.50
C TYR A 244 -9.63 19.65 -23.90
N PHE A 245 -10.70 19.41 -23.12
CA PHE A 245 -12.03 19.95 -23.45
C PHE A 245 -12.23 21.40 -23.02
N LYS A 246 -11.52 21.87 -21.99
CA LYS A 246 -11.54 23.28 -21.61
C LYS A 246 -10.75 24.16 -22.57
N GLY A 247 -9.92 23.57 -23.43
CA GLY A 247 -8.95 24.30 -24.26
C GLY A 247 -7.82 24.88 -23.41
N GLY A 248 -7.44 24.17 -22.34
CA GLY A 248 -6.35 24.55 -21.44
C GLY A 248 -4.97 24.16 -21.98
N GLU A 249 -3.92 24.62 -21.29
CA GLU A 249 -2.53 24.36 -21.69
C GLU A 249 -2.05 22.97 -21.27
N LEU A 250 -2.06 22.00 -22.20
CA LEU A 250 -1.58 20.63 -21.97
C LEU A 250 -0.05 20.52 -21.85
N GLU A 251 0.70 21.49 -22.37
CA GLU A 251 2.17 21.42 -22.39
C GLU A 251 2.77 21.45 -20.98
N THR A 252 2.13 22.17 -20.05
CA THR A 252 2.56 22.18 -18.63
C THR A 252 2.38 20.79 -18.00
N LEU A 253 1.22 20.15 -18.21
CA LEU A 253 0.92 18.81 -17.71
C LEU A 253 1.85 17.75 -18.33
N ARG A 254 2.16 17.89 -19.63
CA ARG A 254 3.16 17.06 -20.31
C ARG A 254 4.51 17.15 -19.63
N ASN A 255 5.03 18.36 -19.43
CA ASN A 255 6.35 18.56 -18.84
C ASN A 255 6.45 18.00 -17.43
N GLN A 256 5.40 18.20 -16.61
CA GLN A 256 5.31 17.59 -15.28
C GLN A 256 5.30 16.07 -15.35
N SER A 257 4.49 15.49 -16.25
CA SER A 257 4.38 14.04 -16.43
C SER A 257 5.67 13.40 -16.91
N THR A 258 6.39 14.04 -17.83
CA THR A 258 7.71 13.60 -18.29
C THR A 258 8.72 13.60 -17.14
N GLN A 259 8.70 14.60 -16.25
CA GLN A 259 9.56 14.60 -15.07
C GLN A 259 9.24 13.44 -14.13
N ILE A 260 7.96 13.18 -13.88
CA ILE A 260 7.48 12.06 -13.04
C ILE A 260 7.88 10.71 -13.66
N TYR A 261 7.65 10.54 -14.96
CA TYR A 261 8.02 9.35 -15.72
C TYR A 261 9.52 9.07 -15.68
N ASN A 262 10.35 10.10 -15.88
CA ASN A 262 11.81 9.98 -15.81
C ASN A 262 12.31 9.64 -14.39
N LYS A 263 11.62 10.10 -13.34
CA LYS A 263 11.89 9.65 -11.98
C LYS A 263 11.56 8.17 -11.81
N GLY A 264 10.37 7.72 -12.24
CA GLY A 264 9.97 6.32 -12.12
C GLY A 264 10.89 5.35 -12.84
N THR A 265 11.22 5.62 -14.10
CA THR A 265 12.12 4.80 -14.92
C THR A 265 13.54 4.69 -14.34
N LYS A 266 14.03 5.71 -13.63
CA LYS A 266 15.33 5.65 -12.95
C LYS A 266 15.39 4.58 -11.85
N HIS A 267 14.26 4.31 -11.21
CA HIS A 267 14.16 3.33 -10.12
C HIS A 267 13.80 1.92 -10.63
N PHE A 268 13.47 1.78 -11.91
CA PHE A 268 13.29 0.48 -12.55
C PHE A 268 14.62 -0.27 -12.67
N ARG A 269 14.61 -1.53 -12.24
CA ARG A 269 15.76 -2.42 -12.32
C ARG A 269 15.37 -3.71 -13.03
N ARG A 270 15.85 -3.89 -14.27
CA ARG A 270 15.89 -5.20 -14.94
C ARG A 270 16.97 -6.07 -14.30
N LYS A 271 16.72 -6.62 -13.11
CA LYS A 271 17.59 -7.65 -12.51
C LYS A 271 17.02 -9.05 -12.64
N ASN A 272 15.70 -9.20 -12.57
CA ASN A 272 15.00 -10.45 -12.85
C ASN A 272 13.80 -10.16 -13.77
N PRO A 273 13.63 -10.86 -14.91
CA PRO A 273 12.39 -10.85 -15.67
C PRO A 273 11.32 -11.64 -14.91
N ASP A 274 11.03 -11.22 -13.68
CA ASP A 274 9.87 -11.70 -12.93
C ASP A 274 8.68 -10.84 -13.36
N ALA A 275 7.59 -11.50 -13.77
CA ALA A 275 6.43 -10.86 -14.42
C ALA A 275 5.78 -9.70 -13.63
N LEU A 276 6.00 -9.62 -12.31
CA LEU A 276 5.46 -8.56 -11.44
C LEU A 276 6.17 -7.22 -11.62
N THR A 277 7.52 -7.21 -11.70
CA THR A 277 8.31 -5.98 -11.88
C THR A 277 8.12 -5.41 -13.29
N ASP A 278 7.96 -6.29 -14.29
CA ASP A 278 7.61 -5.89 -15.65
C ASP A 278 6.20 -5.28 -15.73
N GLY A 279 5.24 -5.78 -14.94
CA GLY A 279 3.87 -5.25 -14.91
C GLY A 279 3.75 -3.82 -14.36
N PHE A 280 4.56 -3.44 -13.37
CA PHE A 280 4.56 -2.07 -12.83
C PHE A 280 5.18 -1.08 -13.82
N GLN A 281 6.29 -1.44 -14.45
CA GLN A 281 6.89 -0.61 -15.49
C GLN A 281 5.98 -0.49 -16.72
N GLU A 282 5.37 -1.59 -17.15
CA GLU A 282 4.40 -1.58 -18.25
C GLU A 282 3.22 -0.65 -17.94
N SER A 283 2.77 -0.60 -16.68
CA SER A 283 1.72 0.34 -16.26
C SER A 283 2.18 1.80 -16.39
N LEU A 284 3.39 2.12 -15.92
CA LEU A 284 3.97 3.46 -16.06
C LEU A 284 4.10 3.88 -17.54
N ASP A 285 4.66 3.00 -18.36
CA ASP A 285 4.84 3.22 -19.80
C ASP A 285 3.49 3.42 -20.50
N ASN A 286 2.50 2.61 -20.15
CA ASN A 286 1.16 2.71 -20.72
C ASN A 286 0.49 4.04 -20.35
N TYR A 287 0.57 4.50 -19.11
CA TYR A 287 0.00 5.79 -18.72
C TYR A 287 0.69 6.95 -19.43
N MET A 288 2.03 6.91 -19.53
CA MET A 288 2.79 7.94 -20.24
C MET A 288 2.44 7.98 -21.73
N ALA A 289 2.39 6.83 -22.40
CA ALA A 289 2.01 6.75 -23.81
C ALA A 289 0.58 7.24 -24.07
N HIS A 290 -0.38 6.90 -23.19
CA HIS A 290 -1.76 7.40 -23.32
C HIS A 290 -1.87 8.90 -23.10
N LEU A 291 -1.10 9.46 -22.15
CA LEU A 291 -1.03 10.91 -21.95
C LEU A 291 -0.52 11.62 -23.19
N GLU A 292 0.54 11.09 -23.80
CA GLU A 292 1.11 11.65 -25.03
C GLU A 292 0.22 11.47 -26.26
N LEU A 293 -0.61 10.43 -26.31
CA LEU A 293 -1.66 10.30 -27.32
C LEU A 293 -2.76 11.35 -27.16
N VAL A 294 -3.12 11.74 -25.94
CA VAL A 294 -4.07 12.86 -25.70
C VAL A 294 -3.47 14.19 -26.16
N ILE A 295 -2.18 14.42 -25.90
CA ILE A 295 -1.47 15.61 -26.38
C ILE A 295 -1.37 15.62 -27.90
N LEU A 296 -1.08 14.47 -28.52
CA LEU A 296 -1.11 14.35 -29.98
C LEU A 296 -2.51 14.68 -30.50
N ALA A 297 -3.57 14.14 -29.88
CA ALA A 297 -4.94 14.47 -30.26
C ALA A 297 -5.20 15.98 -30.20
N ASP A 298 -4.64 16.69 -29.22
CA ASP A 298 -4.86 18.13 -29.08
C ASP A 298 -4.17 18.92 -30.19
N LYS A 299 -2.91 18.58 -30.48
CA LYS A 299 -2.17 19.13 -31.63
C LYS A 299 -2.91 18.89 -32.96
N LEU A 300 -3.49 17.71 -33.12
CA LEU A 300 -4.22 17.37 -34.35
C LEU A 300 -5.59 18.04 -34.43
N ARG A 301 -6.23 18.32 -33.29
CA ARG A 301 -7.54 18.98 -33.24
C ARG A 301 -7.53 20.38 -33.87
N GLU A 302 -6.39 21.05 -33.88
CA GLU A 302 -6.21 22.34 -34.55
C GLU A 302 -6.41 22.25 -36.07
N ASN A 303 -6.20 21.07 -36.65
CA ASN A 303 -6.51 20.77 -38.05
C ASN A 303 -7.97 20.30 -38.17
N LYS A 304 -8.77 21.00 -38.97
CA LYS A 304 -10.20 20.69 -39.20
C LYS A 304 -10.44 19.27 -39.68
N ASP A 305 -9.52 18.71 -40.46
CA ASP A 305 -9.65 17.37 -41.03
C ASP A 305 -9.44 16.26 -39.97
N PHE A 306 -8.79 16.60 -38.84
CA PHE A 306 -8.48 15.65 -37.76
C PHE A 306 -9.29 15.88 -36.50
N LYS A 307 -10.02 16.99 -36.39
CA LYS A 307 -10.81 17.32 -35.21
C LYS A 307 -11.74 16.16 -34.78
N ASP A 308 -12.56 15.66 -35.69
CA ASP A 308 -13.52 14.60 -35.37
C ASP A 308 -12.82 13.28 -34.98
N ILE A 309 -11.63 13.02 -35.55
CA ILE A 309 -10.80 11.84 -35.24
C ILE A 309 -10.22 11.94 -33.83
N ALA A 310 -9.65 13.10 -33.50
CA ALA A 310 -9.05 13.39 -32.21
C ALA A 310 -10.09 13.37 -31.08
N ASP A 311 -11.23 14.04 -31.28
CA ASP A 311 -12.33 14.06 -30.29
C ASP A 311 -12.88 12.63 -30.05
N ASN A 312 -13.11 11.85 -31.12
CA ASN A 312 -13.57 10.46 -31.00
C ASN A 312 -12.57 9.57 -30.26
N PHE A 313 -11.27 9.75 -30.47
CA PHE A 313 -10.24 9.02 -29.72
C PHE A 313 -10.31 9.35 -28.23
N VAL A 314 -10.27 10.63 -27.88
CA VAL A 314 -10.25 11.09 -26.48
C VAL A 314 -11.51 10.65 -25.73
N TRP A 315 -12.70 10.73 -26.34
CA TRP A 315 -13.94 10.23 -25.75
C TRP A 315 -13.88 8.74 -25.40
N GLN A 316 -13.24 7.94 -26.26
CA GLN A 316 -13.11 6.49 -26.07
C GLN A 316 -12.00 6.09 -25.10
N VAL A 317 -10.98 6.94 -24.91
CA VAL A 317 -9.95 6.76 -23.88
C VAL A 317 -10.57 6.88 -22.48
N SER A 318 -11.62 7.72 -22.32
CA SER A 318 -12.22 7.95 -21.01
C SER A 318 -13.75 8.01 -21.00
N LYS A 319 -14.39 6.85 -21.20
CA LYS A 319 -15.86 6.71 -21.10
C LYS A 319 -16.45 7.22 -19.78
N LYS A 320 -15.66 7.22 -18.69
CA LYS A 320 -16.06 7.76 -17.38
C LYS A 320 -16.26 9.27 -17.41
N HIS A 321 -15.43 9.99 -18.15
CA HIS A 321 -15.55 11.45 -18.28
C HIS A 321 -16.59 11.83 -19.33
N PHE A 322 -16.85 10.92 -20.29
CA PHE A 322 -17.76 11.18 -21.42
C PHE A 322 -18.81 10.09 -21.59
N PRO A 323 -19.70 9.88 -20.59
CA PRO A 323 -20.72 8.83 -20.67
C PRO A 323 -21.73 9.05 -21.81
N ASN A 324 -21.86 10.29 -22.29
CA ASN A 324 -22.84 10.70 -23.31
C ASN A 324 -22.19 11.17 -24.63
N ALA A 325 -20.88 10.97 -24.83
CA ALA A 325 -20.24 11.35 -26.07
C ALA A 325 -20.75 10.50 -27.25
N VAL A 326 -20.96 11.14 -28.40
CA VAL A 326 -21.40 10.45 -29.62
C VAL A 326 -20.17 9.88 -30.33
N ILE A 327 -19.94 8.58 -30.16
CA ILE A 327 -18.85 7.88 -30.83
C ILE A 327 -19.29 7.52 -32.24
N THR A 328 -18.60 8.07 -33.25
CA THR A 328 -18.86 7.84 -34.67
C THR A 328 -17.73 7.10 -35.37
N ILE A 329 -16.52 7.12 -34.82
CA ILE A 329 -15.33 6.46 -35.39
C ILE A 329 -14.76 5.47 -34.35
N PRO A 330 -14.51 4.20 -34.70
CA PRO A 330 -13.91 3.23 -33.79
C PRO A 330 -12.54 3.67 -33.24
N LYS A 331 -12.27 3.42 -31.95
CA LYS A 331 -11.00 3.80 -31.29
C LYS A 331 -9.76 3.38 -32.08
N ASP A 332 -9.74 2.15 -32.60
CA ASP A 332 -8.60 1.63 -33.36
C ASP A 332 -8.36 2.37 -34.67
N GLU A 333 -9.42 2.81 -35.33
CA GLU A 333 -9.34 3.61 -36.56
C GLU A 333 -8.84 5.02 -36.26
N CYS A 334 -9.35 5.66 -35.18
CA CYS A 334 -8.82 6.94 -34.73
C CYS A 334 -7.33 6.83 -34.41
N LEU A 335 -6.94 5.81 -33.65
CA LEU A 335 -5.56 5.57 -33.24
C LEU A 335 -4.63 5.37 -34.45
N ASN A 336 -5.03 4.51 -35.40
CA ASN A 336 -4.23 4.26 -36.60
C ASN A 336 -4.06 5.52 -37.45
N THR A 337 -5.12 6.32 -37.58
CA THR A 337 -5.08 7.58 -38.35
C THR A 337 -4.17 8.61 -37.69
N MET A 338 -4.29 8.80 -36.38
CA MET A 338 -3.43 9.71 -35.62
C MET A 338 -1.95 9.29 -35.68
N ILE A 339 -1.67 7.99 -35.52
CA ILE A 339 -0.29 7.46 -35.59
C ILE A 339 0.29 7.62 -36.99
N SER A 340 -0.47 7.29 -38.05
CA SER A 340 0.00 7.43 -39.43
C SER A 340 0.37 8.89 -39.72
N TYR A 341 -0.51 9.83 -39.37
CA TYR A 341 -0.23 11.24 -39.52
C TYR A 341 1.00 11.69 -38.71
N PHE A 342 1.14 11.20 -37.46
CA PHE A 342 2.32 11.46 -36.65
C PHE A 342 3.61 10.98 -37.33
N THR A 343 3.61 9.77 -37.89
CA THR A 343 4.80 9.22 -38.55
C THR A 343 5.20 10.01 -39.80
N GLU A 344 4.23 10.47 -40.58
CA GLU A 344 4.46 11.27 -41.80
C GLU A 344 4.91 12.71 -41.49
N ASN A 345 4.44 13.27 -40.37
CA ASN A 345 4.64 14.67 -40.01
C ASN A 345 5.48 14.87 -38.73
N LYS A 346 6.28 13.85 -38.35
CA LYS A 346 7.02 13.81 -37.08
C LYS A 346 7.80 15.10 -36.80
N GLN A 347 8.58 15.57 -37.77
CA GLN A 347 9.42 16.77 -37.61
C GLN A 347 8.61 18.03 -37.25
N ALA A 348 7.41 18.18 -37.81
CA ALA A 348 6.55 19.32 -37.53
C ALA A 348 5.93 19.20 -36.13
N LEU A 349 5.48 18.00 -35.76
CA LEU A 349 4.76 17.75 -34.50
C LEU A 349 5.66 17.73 -33.25
N THR A 350 6.97 17.50 -33.42
CA THR A 350 7.96 17.50 -32.33
C THR A 350 8.78 18.78 -32.26
N LYS A 351 8.46 19.81 -33.05
CA LYS A 351 9.22 21.07 -33.12
C LYS A 351 9.38 21.75 -31.75
N ASP A 352 8.33 21.69 -30.93
CA ASP A 352 8.27 22.36 -29.63
C ASP A 352 8.52 21.39 -28.45
N GLY A 353 8.97 20.17 -28.73
CA GLY A 353 9.34 19.18 -27.71
C GLY A 353 9.06 17.75 -28.17
N ASP A 354 9.96 16.84 -27.85
CA ASP A 354 9.90 15.43 -28.27
C ASP A 354 9.05 14.55 -27.35
N PHE A 355 8.45 13.49 -27.90
CA PHE A 355 7.67 12.52 -27.14
C PHE A 355 8.57 11.56 -26.36
N SER A 356 8.04 10.92 -25.32
CA SER A 356 8.77 9.96 -24.50
C SER A 356 9.10 8.67 -25.26
N GLN A 357 10.09 7.93 -24.77
CA GLN A 357 10.41 6.60 -25.32
C GLN A 357 9.22 5.64 -25.21
N ALA A 358 8.41 5.71 -24.14
CA ALA A 358 7.22 4.88 -23.99
C ALA A 358 6.21 5.09 -25.12
N PHE A 359 6.05 6.33 -25.59
CA PHE A 359 5.20 6.64 -26.73
C PHE A 359 5.77 6.10 -28.04
N TYR A 360 7.07 6.23 -28.27
CA TYR A 360 7.72 5.64 -29.45
C TYR A 360 7.61 4.11 -29.47
N ASP A 361 7.89 3.46 -28.34
CA ASP A 361 7.75 2.01 -28.18
C ASP A 361 6.29 1.56 -28.37
N PHE A 362 5.32 2.40 -27.98
CA PHE A 362 3.91 2.15 -28.24
C PHE A 362 3.59 2.24 -29.74
N VAL A 363 4.05 3.30 -30.42
CA VAL A 363 3.86 3.49 -31.87
C VAL A 363 4.46 2.33 -32.66
N ASP A 364 5.71 1.95 -32.37
CA ASP A 364 6.39 0.85 -33.06
C ASP A 364 5.67 -0.49 -32.88
N ARG A 365 5.23 -0.79 -31.64
CA ARG A 365 4.42 -1.99 -31.36
C ARG A 365 3.08 -1.98 -32.10
N ARG A 366 2.49 -0.80 -32.29
CA ARG A 366 1.22 -0.67 -33.02
C ARG A 366 1.43 -0.85 -34.52
N LEU A 367 2.45 -0.24 -35.09
CA LEU A 367 2.81 -0.38 -36.50
C LEU A 367 3.18 -1.82 -36.87
N ALA A 368 3.82 -2.57 -35.96
CA ALA A 368 4.14 -3.98 -36.19
C ALA A 368 2.92 -4.94 -36.17
N LYS A 369 1.75 -4.49 -35.69
CA LYS A 369 0.51 -5.27 -35.66
C LYS A 369 -0.41 -5.04 -36.86
N VAL A 370 -0.17 -3.96 -37.61
CA VAL A 370 -0.86 -3.61 -38.85
C VAL A 370 -0.11 -4.24 -40.01
#